data_AF-A0A1Y4RZH2-F1
#
_entry.id   AF-A0A1Y4RZH2-F1
#
_cell.length_a   1.000
_cell.length_b   1.000
_cell.length_c   1.000
_cell.angle_alpha   90.00
_cell.angle_beta   90.00
_cell.angle_gamma   90.00
#
_symmetry.space_group_name_H-M   'P 1'
#
loop_
_entity.id
_entity.type
_entity.pdbx_description
1 polymer ?
#
loop_
_entity_poly.entity_id
_entity_poly.type
_entity_poly.pdbx_seq_one_letter_code
_entity_poly.pdbx_strand_id
1 'polypeptide(L)'
;MLAVITGTLCPAGDMYRVDLSDAEERLKQYADALKFISESRKIKRCVFCENSGRVDLVERLKEMAGNKKPIEYLSFTGSRDTIQYGKGYGEGEILKYVWENSRFLREEKEFVKITGRIIIWNIDSVIGKMKPDVNYFNSVRIWSRDAQIDTKFYKVTKEVFEQIFLDAYKNVCDPEGRYLEHVYYTAIKKHDLRYRNFPEYPIYEGRSGSLGVNYGSTRWKYILKDIFSRLNLYRNI
;
A
#
# COMPACT_ATOMS: atom_id res chain seq x y z
N MET A 1 -13.13 6.45 6.53
CA MET A 1 -12.29 5.52 5.77
C MET A 1 -11.33 4.85 6.73
N LEU A 2 -11.20 3.53 6.65
CA LEU A 2 -10.11 2.77 7.27
C LEU A 2 -8.90 2.75 6.33
N ALA A 3 -7.70 2.95 6.87
CA ALA A 3 -6.46 2.75 6.15
C ALA A 3 -5.79 1.44 6.59
N VAL A 4 -5.44 0.59 5.64
CA VAL A 4 -4.61 -0.60 5.85
C VAL A 4 -3.20 -0.28 5.35
N ILE A 5 -2.24 -0.31 6.26
CA ILE A 5 -0.87 0.13 6.04
C ILE A 5 0.06 -1.09 6.10
N THR A 6 0.74 -1.38 5.00
CA THR A 6 1.61 -2.56 4.89
C THR A 6 3.08 -2.21 5.12
N GLY A 7 3.80 -3.05 5.85
CA GLY A 7 5.22 -2.81 6.11
C GLY A 7 6.08 -4.06 6.32
N THR A 8 7.39 -3.87 6.26
CA THR A 8 8.38 -4.86 6.65
C THR A 8 9.44 -4.10 7.43
N LEU A 9 9.43 -4.23 8.75
CA LEU A 9 10.35 -3.49 9.62
C LEU A 9 11.79 -4.04 9.50
N CYS A 10 11.92 -5.37 9.43
CA CYS A 10 13.19 -6.07 9.21
C CYS A 10 13.05 -7.09 8.05
N PRO A 11 13.64 -6.87 6.87
CA PRO A 11 13.56 -7.81 5.74
C PRO A 11 14.24 -9.16 6.02
N ALA A 12 13.62 -10.26 5.55
CA ALA A 12 14.07 -11.63 5.81
C ALA A 12 15.44 -11.99 5.18
N GLY A 13 15.93 -11.23 4.18
CA GLY A 13 17.26 -11.40 3.60
C GLY A 13 18.37 -10.65 4.35
N ASP A 14 17.98 -9.70 5.21
CA ASP A 14 18.91 -8.78 5.85
C ASP A 14 19.04 -9.04 7.36
N MET A 15 18.44 -10.10 7.93
CA MET A 15 18.56 -10.37 9.38
C MET A 15 20.01 -10.42 9.91
N TYR A 16 20.98 -10.68 9.04
CA TYR A 16 22.43 -10.65 9.35
C TYR A 16 23.19 -9.47 8.70
N ARG A 17 22.52 -8.65 7.87
CA ARG A 17 23.12 -7.64 6.98
C ARG A 17 22.40 -6.29 6.95
N VAL A 18 21.28 -6.10 7.66
CA VAL A 18 20.69 -4.76 7.85
C VAL A 18 21.73 -3.97 8.61
N ASP A 19 22.36 -3.00 7.95
CA ASP A 19 23.09 -1.96 8.64
C ASP A 19 22.11 -1.33 9.64
N LEU A 20 22.50 -1.25 10.93
CA LEU A 20 21.69 -0.64 11.98
C LEU A 20 21.18 0.75 11.57
N SER A 21 21.93 1.46 10.72
CA SER A 21 21.53 2.74 10.13
C SER A 21 20.27 2.63 9.24
N ASP A 22 20.14 1.59 8.40
CA ASP A 22 18.98 1.37 7.53
C ASP A 22 17.74 0.92 8.32
N ALA A 23 17.93 0.11 9.37
CA ALA A 23 16.82 -0.28 10.25
C ALA A 23 16.19 0.94 10.94
N GLU A 24 17.02 1.81 11.52
CA GLU A 24 16.55 3.03 12.18
C GLU A 24 15.95 4.03 11.19
N GLU A 25 16.54 4.20 10.01
CA GLU A 25 15.95 5.05 8.96
C GLU A 25 14.57 4.55 8.56
N ARG A 26 14.40 3.24 8.36
CA ARG A 26 13.10 2.64 8.03
C ARG A 26 12.09 2.83 9.14
N LEU A 27 12.48 2.60 10.38
CA LEU A 27 11.61 2.77 11.54
C LEU A 27 11.10 4.22 11.62
N LYS A 28 12.00 5.19 11.42
CA LYS A 28 11.63 6.61 11.33
C LYS A 28 10.68 6.89 10.16
N GLN A 29 10.94 6.36 8.97
CA GLN A 29 10.06 6.52 7.80
C GLN A 29 8.65 5.99 8.06
N TYR A 30 8.52 4.82 8.70
CA TYR A 30 7.23 4.29 9.12
C TYR A 30 6.56 5.18 10.18
N ALA A 31 7.31 5.67 11.17
CA ALA A 31 6.78 6.53 12.23
C ALA A 31 6.24 7.85 11.65
N ASP A 32 6.99 8.49 10.76
CA ASP A 32 6.59 9.73 10.09
C ASP A 32 5.32 9.52 9.24
N ALA A 33 5.25 8.42 8.49
CA ALA A 33 4.07 8.08 7.69
C ALA A 33 2.84 7.78 8.57
N LEU A 34 2.99 7.01 9.65
CA LEU A 34 1.90 6.70 10.59
C LEU A 34 1.41 7.96 11.30
N LYS A 35 2.32 8.84 11.73
CA LYS A 35 2.00 10.13 12.32
C LYS A 35 1.18 10.99 11.35
N PHE A 36 1.65 11.14 10.11
CA PHE A 36 0.94 11.87 9.05
C PHE A 36 -0.47 11.31 8.81
N ILE A 37 -0.59 9.98 8.70
CA ILE A 37 -1.88 9.34 8.50
C ILE A 37 -2.82 9.54 9.70
N SER A 38 -2.28 9.49 10.94
CA SER A 38 -3.07 9.73 12.15
C SER A 38 -3.63 11.15 12.23
N GLU A 39 -3.03 12.11 11.53
CA GLU A 39 -3.46 13.51 11.44
C GLU A 39 -4.53 13.76 10.36
N SER A 40 -4.66 12.87 9.36
CA SER A 40 -5.66 12.99 8.28
C SER A 40 -7.08 13.08 8.85
N ARG A 41 -7.88 14.06 8.44
CA ARG A 41 -9.29 14.20 8.87
C ARG A 41 -10.22 13.15 8.25
N LYS A 42 -9.86 12.58 7.10
CA LYS A 42 -10.69 11.59 6.37
C LYS A 42 -10.44 10.15 6.79
N ILE A 43 -9.26 9.85 7.34
CA ILE A 43 -8.93 8.55 7.92
C ILE A 43 -9.41 8.52 9.38
N LYS A 44 -10.25 7.54 9.72
CA LYS A 44 -10.87 7.45 11.06
C LYS A 44 -10.03 6.58 12.00
N ARG A 45 -9.48 5.50 11.46
CA ARG A 45 -8.67 4.49 12.14
C ARG A 45 -7.74 3.82 11.13
N CYS A 46 -6.71 3.16 11.62
CA CYS A 46 -5.73 2.48 10.77
C CYS A 46 -5.45 1.06 11.27
N VAL A 47 -5.11 0.17 10.35
CA VAL A 47 -4.39 -1.06 10.64
C VAL A 47 -2.99 -0.87 10.11
N PHE A 48 -1.98 -1.01 10.96
CA PHE A 48 -0.60 -1.20 10.52
C PHE A 48 -0.25 -2.67 10.68
N CYS A 49 0.16 -3.32 9.60
CA CYS A 49 0.59 -4.72 9.65
C CYS A 49 1.95 -4.89 8.99
N GLU A 50 2.81 -5.67 9.66
CA GLU A 50 4.15 -5.95 9.19
C GLU A 50 4.52 -7.44 9.30
N ASN A 51 5.40 -7.91 8.42
CA ASN A 51 5.70 -9.34 8.25
C ASN A 51 7.11 -9.78 8.71
N SER A 52 7.83 -8.98 9.48
CA SER A 52 9.14 -9.36 10.05
C SER A 52 9.03 -10.09 11.38
N GLY A 53 7.89 -10.02 12.06
CA GLY A 53 7.66 -10.65 13.38
C GLY A 53 8.40 -9.96 14.52
N ARG A 54 8.88 -8.72 14.32
CA ARG A 54 9.69 -7.97 15.29
C ARG A 54 8.79 -7.12 16.19
N VAL A 55 8.20 -7.77 17.19
CA VAL A 55 7.33 -7.14 18.20
C VAL A 55 8.04 -5.96 18.89
N ASP A 56 9.33 -6.08 19.17
CA ASP A 56 10.15 -5.01 19.76
C ASP A 56 10.22 -3.76 18.87
N LEU A 57 10.35 -3.92 17.56
CA LEU A 57 10.34 -2.79 16.62
C LEU A 57 8.94 -2.18 16.48
N VAL A 58 7.89 -2.99 16.59
CA VAL A 58 6.51 -2.50 16.58
C VAL A 58 6.21 -1.63 17.81
N GLU A 59 6.69 -2.00 18.99
CA GLU A 59 6.55 -1.16 20.19
C GLU A 59 7.31 0.16 20.05
N ARG A 60 8.56 0.12 19.58
CA ARG A 60 9.33 1.35 19.29
C ARG A 60 8.62 2.23 18.26
N LEU A 61 8.05 1.63 17.21
CA LEU A 61 7.29 2.35 16.20
C LEU A 61 6.05 3.05 16.79
N LYS A 62 5.32 2.38 17.68
CA LYS A 62 4.16 2.96 18.38
C LYS A 62 4.54 4.20 19.16
N GLU A 63 5.64 4.14 19.92
CA GLU A 63 6.17 5.26 20.69
C GLU A 63 6.57 6.43 19.78
N MET A 64 7.31 6.15 18.71
CA MET A 64 7.79 7.17 17.77
C MET A 64 6.66 7.85 16.99
N ALA A 65 5.64 7.10 16.58
CA ALA A 65 4.54 7.62 15.77
C ALA A 65 3.64 8.61 16.54
N GLY A 66 3.52 8.46 17.86
CA GLY A 66 2.78 9.40 18.72
C GLY A 66 1.33 9.61 18.27
N ASN A 67 0.62 8.52 17.94
CA ASN A 67 -0.60 8.56 17.15
C ASN A 67 -1.72 9.37 17.80
N LYS A 68 -2.36 10.24 16.99
CA LYS A 68 -3.55 11.01 17.41
C LYS A 68 -4.87 10.24 17.24
N LYS A 69 -4.82 9.03 16.68
CA LYS A 69 -5.98 8.20 16.35
C LYS A 69 -5.71 6.72 16.62
N PRO A 70 -6.77 5.90 16.76
CA PRO A 70 -6.62 4.46 16.93
C PRO A 70 -5.89 3.82 15.74
N ILE A 71 -4.81 3.10 16.05
CA ILE A 71 -4.09 2.23 15.12
C ILE A 71 -4.06 0.83 15.71
N GLU A 72 -4.59 -0.15 14.97
CA GLU A 72 -4.42 -1.56 15.27
C GLU A 72 -3.08 -2.01 14.68
N TYR A 73 -2.17 -2.45 15.55
CA TYR A 73 -0.85 -2.94 15.15
C TYR A 73 -0.86 -4.46 15.10
N LEU A 74 -0.50 -5.00 13.95
CA LEU A 74 -0.38 -6.44 13.69
C LEU A 74 1.06 -6.74 13.26
N SER A 75 1.59 -7.86 13.74
CA SER A 75 2.91 -8.36 13.41
C SER A 75 2.85 -9.87 13.29
N PHE A 76 3.50 -10.41 12.27
CA PHE A 76 3.67 -11.84 12.08
C PHE A 76 5.00 -12.09 11.36
N THR A 77 5.50 -13.32 11.43
CA THR A 77 6.66 -13.72 10.63
C THR A 77 6.16 -14.22 9.27
N GLY A 78 6.48 -13.48 8.21
CA GLY A 78 6.16 -13.87 6.83
C GLY A 78 6.87 -15.17 6.44
N SER A 79 6.34 -15.85 5.42
CA SER A 79 6.95 -17.08 4.93
C SER A 79 8.27 -16.80 4.19
N ARG A 80 9.09 -17.85 4.05
CA ARG A 80 10.32 -17.81 3.25
C ARG A 80 10.03 -17.60 1.76
N ASP A 81 8.80 -17.82 1.33
CA ASP A 81 8.33 -17.56 -0.03
C ASP A 81 8.54 -16.11 -0.45
N THR A 82 8.49 -15.14 0.48
CA THR A 82 8.83 -13.74 0.16
C THR A 82 10.27 -13.58 -0.39
N ILE A 83 11.22 -14.41 0.07
CA ILE A 83 12.60 -14.40 -0.45
C ILE A 83 12.63 -14.98 -1.87
N GLN A 84 11.81 -16.00 -2.13
CA GLN A 84 11.77 -16.71 -3.41
C GLN A 84 10.99 -15.95 -4.49
N TYR A 85 9.81 -15.44 -4.15
CA TYR A 85 8.87 -14.82 -5.08
C TYR A 85 8.92 -13.29 -5.05
N GLY A 86 9.55 -12.70 -4.03
CA GLY A 86 9.81 -11.26 -3.95
C GLY A 86 8.81 -10.47 -3.12
N LYS A 87 9.01 -9.14 -3.11
CA LYS A 87 8.33 -8.23 -2.15
C LYS A 87 6.81 -8.24 -2.29
N GLY A 88 6.32 -8.47 -3.51
CA GLY A 88 4.89 -8.43 -3.81
C GLY A 88 4.15 -9.57 -3.15
N TYR A 89 4.83 -10.71 -3.00
CA TYR A 89 4.32 -11.86 -2.28
C TYR A 89 4.15 -11.51 -0.80
N GLY A 90 5.19 -10.95 -0.18
CA GLY A 90 5.16 -10.54 1.23
C GLY A 90 4.10 -9.47 1.53
N GLU A 91 3.88 -8.52 0.63
CA GLU A 91 2.76 -7.58 0.77
C GLU A 91 1.39 -8.27 0.72
N GLY A 92 1.24 -9.29 -0.12
CA GLY A 92 0.05 -10.13 -0.16
C GLY A 92 -0.18 -10.92 1.12
N GLU A 93 0.88 -11.51 1.69
CA GLU A 93 0.82 -12.18 3.00
C GLU A 93 0.36 -11.22 4.10
N ILE A 94 0.84 -9.97 4.09
CA ILE A 94 0.40 -8.94 5.05
C ILE A 94 -1.09 -8.70 4.91
N LEU A 95 -1.59 -8.49 3.68
CA LEU A 95 -3.00 -8.20 3.47
C LEU A 95 -3.89 -9.40 3.84
N LYS A 96 -3.43 -10.63 3.59
CA LYS A 96 -4.11 -11.85 4.05
C LYS A 96 -4.15 -11.93 5.57
N TYR A 97 -3.03 -11.66 6.24
CA TYR A 97 -2.98 -11.65 7.70
C TYR A 97 -3.91 -10.58 8.30
N VAL A 98 -3.94 -9.38 7.71
CA VAL A 98 -4.89 -8.32 8.07
C VAL A 98 -6.33 -8.78 7.89
N TRP A 99 -6.65 -9.43 6.77
CA TRP A 99 -8.00 -9.95 6.48
C TRP A 99 -8.49 -10.90 7.57
N GLU A 100 -7.63 -11.82 7.99
CA GLU A 100 -7.97 -12.86 8.98
C GLU A 100 -8.02 -12.30 10.42
N ASN A 101 -7.14 -11.36 10.76
CA ASN A 101 -6.88 -11.00 12.17
C ASN A 101 -7.37 -9.62 12.59
N SER A 102 -7.54 -8.67 11.66
CA SER A 102 -7.87 -7.28 12.03
C SER A 102 -9.29 -7.13 12.54
N ARG A 103 -9.43 -6.55 13.74
CA ARG A 103 -10.72 -6.15 14.31
C ARG A 103 -11.27 -4.94 13.58
N PHE A 104 -10.42 -3.98 13.23
CA PHE A 104 -10.85 -2.76 12.55
C PHE A 104 -11.36 -3.02 11.13
N LEU A 105 -10.73 -3.92 10.37
CA LEU A 105 -11.17 -4.25 9.02
C LEU A 105 -12.51 -5.01 9.01
N ARG A 106 -12.79 -5.85 10.03
CA ARG A 106 -14.06 -6.59 10.13
C ARG A 106 -15.27 -5.66 10.14
N GLU A 107 -15.15 -4.50 10.77
CA GLU A 107 -16.23 -3.52 10.94
C GLU A 107 -16.42 -2.55 9.76
N GLU A 108 -15.60 -2.65 8.71
CA GLU A 108 -15.70 -1.80 7.54
C GLU A 108 -16.24 -2.59 6.34
N LYS A 109 -16.71 -1.88 5.32
CA LYS A 109 -17.10 -2.44 4.00
C LYS A 109 -16.03 -2.22 2.93
N GLU A 110 -15.21 -1.21 3.12
CA GLU A 110 -14.18 -0.79 2.18
C GLU A 110 -13.01 -0.18 2.94
N PHE A 111 -11.84 -0.23 2.33
CA PHE A 111 -10.64 0.35 2.91
C PHE A 111 -9.76 0.97 1.82
N VAL A 112 -8.84 1.82 2.25
CA VAL A 112 -7.69 2.21 1.42
C VAL A 112 -6.47 1.44 1.86
N LYS A 113 -5.73 0.87 0.91
CA LYS A 113 -4.41 0.32 1.18
C LYS A 113 -3.37 1.40 0.98
N ILE A 114 -2.37 1.49 1.86
CA ILE A 114 -1.24 2.42 1.75
C ILE A 114 0.05 1.64 2.05
N THR A 115 1.11 1.82 1.25
CA THR A 115 2.45 1.31 1.61
C THR A 115 3.02 2.13 2.78
N GLY A 116 3.50 1.50 3.85
CA GLY A 116 3.74 2.21 5.11
C GLY A 116 4.90 3.20 5.16
N ARG A 117 5.75 3.31 4.13
CA ARG A 117 6.85 4.31 4.05
C ARG A 117 6.55 5.47 3.10
N ILE A 118 5.29 5.67 2.73
CA ILE A 118 4.89 6.77 1.84
C ILE A 118 3.99 7.77 2.54
N ILE A 119 4.20 9.05 2.23
CA ILE A 119 3.31 10.16 2.55
C ILE A 119 2.50 10.51 1.30
N ILE A 120 1.22 10.80 1.48
CA ILE A 120 0.32 11.26 0.41
C ILE A 120 -0.20 12.64 0.83
N TRP A 121 0.47 13.71 0.42
CA TRP A 121 0.25 15.07 0.94
C TRP A 121 -1.20 15.55 0.83
N ASN A 122 -1.91 15.16 -0.23
CA ASN A 122 -3.30 15.53 -0.47
C ASN A 122 -4.32 14.45 -0.06
N ILE A 123 -3.97 13.49 0.82
CA ILE A 123 -4.80 12.33 1.15
C ILE A 123 -6.23 12.69 1.58
N ASP A 124 -6.40 13.76 2.37
CA ASP A 124 -7.71 14.25 2.81
C ASP A 124 -8.57 14.72 1.63
N SER A 125 -7.96 15.37 0.64
CA SER A 125 -8.65 15.83 -0.56
C SER A 125 -9.02 14.64 -1.45
N VAL A 126 -8.07 13.72 -1.67
CA VAL A 126 -8.27 12.53 -2.50
C VAL A 126 -9.38 11.65 -1.92
N ILE A 127 -9.29 11.25 -0.65
CA ILE A 127 -10.32 10.43 0.02
C ILE A 127 -11.65 11.19 0.10
N GLY A 128 -11.63 12.50 0.39
CA GLY A 128 -12.84 13.32 0.50
C GLY A 128 -13.69 13.38 -0.77
N LYS A 129 -13.10 13.11 -1.94
CA LYS A 129 -13.77 13.08 -3.24
C LYS A 129 -14.12 11.68 -3.74
N MET A 130 -13.65 10.63 -3.06
CA MET A 130 -14.01 9.25 -3.42
C MET A 130 -15.48 8.98 -3.08
N LYS A 131 -16.14 8.18 -3.91
CA LYS A 131 -17.49 7.71 -3.64
C LYS A 131 -17.47 6.39 -2.85
N PRO A 132 -18.41 6.17 -1.92
CA PRO A 132 -18.63 4.85 -1.31
C PRO A 132 -18.88 3.79 -2.40
N ASP A 133 -18.50 2.54 -2.11
CA ASP A 133 -18.75 1.35 -2.95
C ASP A 133 -18.11 1.39 -4.36
N VAL A 134 -17.28 2.39 -4.63
CA VAL A 134 -16.49 2.50 -5.87
C VAL A 134 -15.04 2.10 -5.58
N ASN A 135 -14.51 1.18 -6.38
CA ASN A 135 -13.08 0.82 -6.35
C ASN A 135 -12.25 1.87 -7.10
N TYR A 136 -11.12 2.26 -6.53
CA TYR A 136 -10.21 3.22 -7.13
C TYR A 136 -8.80 2.66 -7.26
N PHE A 137 -8.32 2.64 -8.50
CA PHE A 137 -6.97 2.23 -8.87
C PHE A 137 -6.46 3.17 -9.96
N ASN A 138 -5.16 3.45 -9.96
CA ASN A 138 -4.46 4.05 -11.09
C ASN A 138 -3.49 3.03 -11.68
N SER A 139 -3.27 3.07 -12.99
CA SER A 139 -2.12 2.39 -13.57
C SER A 139 -0.81 3.07 -13.17
N VAL A 140 0.29 2.32 -13.16
CA VAL A 140 1.63 2.88 -12.90
C VAL A 140 2.03 3.86 -14.01
N ARG A 141 1.66 3.55 -15.25
CA ARG A 141 1.90 4.35 -16.45
C ARG A 141 0.65 4.36 -17.33
N ILE A 142 0.42 5.49 -17.99
CA ILE A 142 -0.63 5.65 -19.01
C ILE A 142 -0.09 5.10 -20.34
N TRP A 143 -0.92 4.38 -21.09
CA TRP A 143 -0.60 3.86 -22.43
C TRP A 143 0.66 2.98 -22.49
N SER A 144 0.96 2.27 -21.41
CA SER A 144 2.10 1.36 -21.34
C SER A 144 1.73 0.00 -21.93
N ARG A 145 2.63 -0.58 -22.74
CA ARG A 145 2.55 -1.99 -23.16
C ARG A 145 2.81 -2.93 -21.97
N ASP A 146 3.57 -2.46 -20.99
CA ASP A 146 3.77 -3.12 -19.70
C ASP A 146 2.72 -2.61 -18.71
N ALA A 147 1.57 -3.28 -18.68
CA ALA A 147 0.40 -2.81 -17.98
C ALA A 147 0.40 -3.26 -16.51
N GLN A 148 0.37 -2.27 -15.62
CA GLN A 148 0.55 -2.42 -14.18
C GLN A 148 -0.46 -1.56 -13.42
N ILE A 149 -0.97 -2.05 -12.31
CA ILE A 149 -1.76 -1.27 -11.34
C ILE A 149 -0.85 -0.77 -10.23
N ASP A 150 -0.99 0.50 -9.86
CA ASP A 150 -0.28 1.07 -8.73
C ASP A 150 -0.82 0.49 -7.42
N THR A 151 -0.01 -0.33 -6.75
CA THR A 151 -0.35 -0.97 -5.48
C THR A 151 0.06 -0.15 -4.26
N LYS A 152 0.71 1.01 -4.42
CA LYS A 152 1.12 1.86 -3.29
C LYS A 152 -0.09 2.46 -2.57
N PHE A 153 -1.11 2.83 -3.34
CA PHE A 153 -2.36 3.40 -2.84
C PHE A 153 -3.53 3.02 -3.73
N TYR A 154 -4.54 2.39 -3.15
CA TYR A 154 -5.81 2.06 -3.82
C TYR A 154 -6.96 2.06 -2.82
N LYS A 155 -8.19 2.21 -3.30
CA LYS A 155 -9.43 1.97 -2.55
C LYS A 155 -10.12 0.75 -3.10
N VAL A 156 -10.55 -0.16 -2.23
CA VAL A 156 -11.26 -1.37 -2.63
C VAL A 156 -12.35 -1.70 -1.63
N THR A 157 -13.46 -2.23 -2.14
CA THR A 157 -14.48 -2.88 -1.31
C THR A 157 -13.96 -4.23 -0.81
N LYS A 158 -14.40 -4.66 0.37
CA LYS A 158 -13.96 -5.92 0.95
C LYS A 158 -14.40 -7.10 0.12
N GLU A 159 -15.60 -7.06 -0.43
CA GLU A 159 -16.15 -8.10 -1.30
C GLU A 159 -15.25 -8.31 -2.53
N VAL A 160 -14.84 -7.22 -3.18
CA VAL A 160 -13.91 -7.28 -4.32
C VAL A 160 -12.53 -7.76 -3.88
N PHE A 161 -12.04 -7.28 -2.74
CA PHE A 161 -10.74 -7.70 -2.23
C PHE A 161 -10.69 -9.21 -1.98
N GLU A 162 -11.68 -9.74 -1.28
CA GLU A 162 -11.81 -11.17 -0.99
C GLU A 162 -11.85 -12.01 -2.27
N GLN A 163 -12.72 -11.65 -3.21
CA GLN A 163 -12.97 -12.45 -4.40
C GLN A 163 -11.83 -12.40 -5.43
N ILE A 164 -11.14 -11.27 -5.53
CA ILE A 164 -10.21 -11.01 -6.64
C ILE A 164 -8.75 -10.93 -6.17
N PHE A 165 -8.48 -10.29 -5.02
CA PHE A 165 -7.13 -9.86 -4.67
C PHE A 165 -6.52 -10.62 -3.49
N LEU A 166 -7.32 -11.16 -2.57
CA LEU A 166 -6.87 -11.78 -1.33
C LEU A 166 -5.82 -12.87 -1.55
N ASP A 167 -6.03 -13.70 -2.56
CA ASP A 167 -5.10 -14.78 -2.93
C ASP A 167 -4.33 -14.51 -4.23
N ALA A 168 -4.52 -13.34 -4.87
CA ALA A 168 -3.87 -13.02 -6.14
C ALA A 168 -2.34 -13.02 -6.01
N TYR A 169 -1.82 -12.57 -4.88
CA TYR A 169 -0.39 -12.47 -4.59
C TYR A 169 0.39 -13.77 -4.76
N LYS A 170 -0.28 -14.93 -4.68
CA LYS A 170 0.34 -16.24 -4.93
C LYS A 170 0.88 -16.41 -6.37
N ASN A 171 0.47 -15.53 -7.28
CA ASN A 171 0.96 -15.50 -8.66
C ASN A 171 2.16 -14.55 -8.87
N VAL A 172 2.65 -13.90 -7.81
CA VAL A 172 3.85 -13.06 -7.86
C VAL A 172 5.08 -13.93 -8.03
N CYS A 173 5.98 -13.49 -8.90
CA CYS A 173 7.31 -14.07 -9.08
C CYS A 173 8.25 -12.98 -9.63
N ASP A 174 8.86 -12.21 -8.74
CA ASP A 174 9.80 -11.14 -9.07
C ASP A 174 10.97 -11.62 -9.98
N PRO A 175 11.58 -12.81 -9.77
CA PRO A 175 12.62 -13.33 -10.67
C PRO A 175 12.17 -13.55 -12.12
N GLU A 176 10.89 -13.82 -12.33
CA GLU A 176 10.27 -13.95 -13.66
C GLU A 176 9.67 -12.63 -14.18
N GLY A 177 9.89 -11.51 -13.48
CA GLY A 177 9.34 -10.20 -13.83
C GLY A 177 7.84 -10.05 -13.51
N ARG A 178 7.23 -10.98 -12.77
CA ARG A 178 5.81 -10.95 -12.40
C ARG A 178 5.60 -10.30 -11.03
N TYR A 179 5.71 -8.97 -10.97
CA TYR A 179 5.44 -8.17 -9.76
C TYR A 179 3.94 -8.13 -9.38
N LEU A 180 3.65 -7.72 -8.13
CA LEU A 180 2.27 -7.59 -7.62
C LEU A 180 1.41 -6.67 -8.49
N GLU A 181 2.01 -5.60 -9.01
CA GLU A 181 1.35 -4.64 -9.90
C GLU A 181 0.85 -5.29 -11.21
N HIS A 182 1.60 -6.26 -11.76
CA HIS A 182 1.17 -7.06 -12.92
C HIS A 182 0.07 -8.05 -12.57
N VAL A 183 0.23 -8.70 -11.41
CA VAL A 183 -0.73 -9.68 -10.91
C VAL A 183 -2.09 -9.03 -10.67
N TYR A 184 -2.12 -7.86 -10.04
CA TYR A 184 -3.35 -7.09 -9.81
C TYR A 184 -3.97 -6.62 -11.13
N TYR A 185 -3.17 -6.12 -12.07
CA TYR A 185 -3.68 -5.77 -13.40
C TYR A 185 -4.34 -6.98 -14.10
N THR A 186 -3.69 -8.14 -14.07
CA THR A 186 -4.19 -9.38 -14.67
C THR A 186 -5.49 -9.83 -14.00
N ALA A 187 -5.57 -9.74 -12.66
CA ALA A 187 -6.78 -10.07 -11.91
C ALA A 187 -7.95 -9.14 -12.26
N ILE A 188 -7.71 -7.82 -12.38
CA ILE A 188 -8.71 -6.85 -12.82
C ILE A 188 -9.26 -7.21 -14.20
N LYS A 189 -8.40 -7.53 -15.17
CA LYS A 189 -8.83 -7.92 -16.52
C LYS A 189 -9.60 -9.23 -16.52
N LYS A 190 -9.10 -10.25 -15.82
CA LYS A 190 -9.72 -11.58 -15.75
C LYS A 190 -11.15 -11.54 -15.20
N HIS A 191 -11.42 -10.66 -14.25
CA HIS A 191 -12.71 -10.55 -13.57
C HIS A 191 -13.60 -9.41 -14.11
N ASP A 192 -13.20 -8.72 -15.19
CA ASP A 192 -13.88 -7.53 -15.73
C ASP A 192 -14.22 -6.49 -14.63
N LEU A 193 -13.27 -6.28 -13.70
CA LEU A 193 -13.52 -5.43 -12.53
C LEU A 193 -13.71 -3.98 -12.96
N ARG A 194 -14.87 -3.40 -12.63
CA ARG A 194 -15.11 -1.97 -12.77
C ARG A 194 -14.41 -1.20 -11.65
N TYR A 195 -13.62 -0.21 -12.06
CA TYR A 195 -12.93 0.72 -11.17
C TYR A 195 -12.83 2.11 -11.79
N ARG A 196 -12.46 3.12 -11.00
CA ARG A 196 -12.17 4.46 -11.50
C ARG A 196 -10.76 4.87 -11.14
N ASN A 197 -10.21 5.82 -11.88
CA ASN A 197 -9.03 6.52 -11.39
C ASN A 197 -9.39 7.47 -10.26
N PHE A 198 -8.40 7.81 -9.44
CA PHE A 198 -8.62 8.72 -8.33
C PHE A 198 -9.20 10.05 -8.83
N PRO A 199 -10.19 10.62 -8.10
CA PRO A 199 -10.81 11.91 -8.46
C PRO A 199 -9.84 13.09 -8.34
N GLU A 200 -8.69 12.86 -7.69
CA GLU A 200 -7.53 13.73 -7.67
C GLU A 200 -6.27 12.85 -7.57
N TYR A 201 -5.22 13.16 -8.32
CA TYR A 201 -4.01 12.32 -8.33
C TYR A 201 -3.26 12.43 -6.98
N PRO A 202 -2.90 11.31 -6.33
CA PRO A 202 -2.16 11.32 -5.06
C PRO A 202 -0.76 11.92 -5.20
N ILE A 203 -0.40 12.85 -4.33
CA ILE A 203 0.92 13.50 -4.30
C ILE A 203 1.83 12.72 -3.34
N TYR A 204 2.67 11.86 -3.90
CA TYR A 204 3.54 10.97 -3.13
C TYR A 204 4.86 11.61 -2.71
N GLU A 205 5.29 11.25 -1.51
CA GLU A 205 6.65 11.42 -0.98
C GLU A 205 7.06 10.13 -0.25
N GLY A 206 8.35 9.81 -0.23
CA GLY A 206 8.90 8.61 0.42
C GLY A 206 9.93 7.91 -0.47
N ARG A 207 10.29 6.66 -0.15
CA ARG A 207 11.31 5.90 -0.89
C ARG A 207 10.80 4.52 -1.30
N SER A 208 11.15 4.09 -2.52
CA SER A 208 10.83 2.75 -3.01
C SER A 208 11.67 1.67 -2.34
N GLY A 209 11.02 0.62 -1.86
CA GLY A 209 11.70 -0.53 -1.24
C GLY A 209 12.46 -1.43 -2.22
N SER A 210 12.23 -1.34 -3.54
CA SER A 210 12.96 -2.15 -4.53
C SER A 210 14.17 -1.44 -5.11
N LEU A 211 13.96 -0.19 -5.56
CA LEU A 211 14.95 0.54 -6.34
C LEU A 211 15.65 1.63 -5.52
N GLY A 212 15.23 1.86 -4.27
CA GLY A 212 15.76 2.94 -3.43
C GLY A 212 15.47 4.35 -3.96
N VAL A 213 14.63 4.48 -5.00
CA VAL A 213 14.29 5.77 -5.65
C VAL A 213 13.31 6.54 -4.79
N ASN A 214 13.54 7.85 -4.64
CA ASN A 214 12.61 8.76 -3.97
C ASN A 214 11.33 8.92 -4.81
N TYR A 215 10.19 8.70 -4.18
CA TYR A 215 8.90 9.11 -4.71
C TYR A 215 8.79 10.62 -4.68
N GLY A 216 8.24 11.18 -5.74
CA GLY A 216 8.15 12.62 -5.93
C GLY A 216 8.25 12.99 -7.40
N SER A 217 7.74 14.17 -7.72
CA SER A 217 7.89 14.75 -9.04
C SER A 217 7.78 16.27 -8.94
N THR A 218 8.10 16.95 -10.04
CA THR A 218 7.90 18.39 -10.13
C THR A 218 6.40 18.74 -10.06
N ARG A 219 6.08 19.92 -9.51
CA ARG A 219 4.69 20.39 -9.36
C ARG A 219 3.88 20.33 -10.67
N TRP A 220 4.49 20.70 -11.79
CA TRP A 220 3.82 20.66 -13.10
C TRP A 220 3.49 19.23 -13.55
N LYS A 221 4.35 18.24 -13.24
CA LYS A 221 4.05 16.83 -13.53
C LYS A 221 2.84 16.39 -12.73
N TYR A 222 2.75 16.76 -11.44
CA TYR A 222 1.57 16.46 -10.63
C TYR A 222 0.28 17.09 -11.17
N ILE A 223 0.33 18.31 -11.72
CA ILE A 223 -0.82 18.93 -12.38
C ILE A 223 -1.29 18.10 -13.58
N LEU A 224 -0.36 17.68 -14.46
CA LEU A 224 -0.71 16.83 -15.61
C LEU A 224 -1.28 15.47 -15.18
N LYS A 225 -0.66 14.85 -14.17
CA LYS A 225 -1.14 13.58 -13.60
C LYS A 225 -2.55 13.74 -13.00
N ASP A 226 -2.84 14.87 -12.35
CA ASP A 226 -4.17 15.17 -11.81
C ASP A 226 -5.22 15.28 -12.92
N ILE A 227 -4.91 16.00 -13.99
CA ILE A 227 -5.78 16.11 -15.17
C ILE A 227 -6.06 14.72 -15.75
N PHE A 228 -5.03 13.91 -15.96
CA PHE A 228 -5.17 12.56 -16.52
C PHE A 228 -5.97 11.62 -15.59
N SER A 229 -5.80 11.73 -14.28
CA SER A 229 -6.58 10.96 -13.29
C SER A 229 -8.06 11.32 -13.36
N ARG A 230 -8.39 12.62 -13.40
CA ARG A 230 -9.78 13.10 -13.50
C ARG A 230 -10.47 12.70 -14.80
N LEU A 231 -9.72 12.63 -15.89
CA LEU A 231 -10.18 12.17 -17.20
C LEU A 231 -10.25 10.64 -17.32
N ASN A 232 -9.95 9.89 -16.25
CA ASN A 232 -9.90 8.41 -16.25
C ASN A 232 -8.92 7.80 -17.27
N LEU A 233 -7.80 8.47 -17.54
CA LEU A 233 -6.79 8.01 -18.52
C LEU A 233 -5.80 6.98 -17.94
N TYR A 234 -5.69 6.86 -16.61
CA TYR A 234 -4.89 5.81 -15.94
C TYR A 234 -5.61 4.45 -15.94
N ARG A 235 -6.47 4.20 -16.93
CA ARG A 235 -7.06 2.89 -17.20
C ARG A 235 -6.31 2.33 -18.40
N ASN A 236 -5.46 1.34 -18.16
CA ASN A 236 -4.82 0.61 -19.26
C ASN A 236 -5.93 -0.19 -19.97
N ILE A 237 -6.16 0.14 -21.25
CA ILE A 237 -7.13 -0.53 -22.13
C ILE A 237 -6.73 -2.01 -22.31
#